data_AF-A0A9D2R1P6-F1
#
_entry.id   AF-A0A9D2R1P6-F1
#
_cell.length_a   1.000
_cell.length_b   1.000
_cell.length_c   1.000
_cell.angle_alpha   90.00
_cell.angle_beta   90.00
_cell.angle_gamma   90.00
#
_symmetry.space_group_name_H-M   'P 1'
#
loop_
_entity.id
_entity.type
_entity.pdbx_description
1 polymer ?
#
loop_
_entity_poly.entity_id
_entity_poly.type
_entity_poly.pdbx_seq_one_letter_code
_entity_poly.pdbx_strand_id
1 'polypeptide(L)'
;MKEVQDLVGRVQAARTDPEAADALIRQYMGFIRAETAKFIKRAPIDGQDEELSIAMLAFYEAILGYEQNRGAFLSYASRGIRNRMIDHYRKEKKHAKVISLHAPLQDEDDDISKLDRLEDPKNEIEASHRRAAAREEIEEFERKLGEFGITFSEVADNCPRQERTLASCQRVLAAAKLHPEIFDILLESKKLPISSLAEKSGTDKKTLERHRKYLIAVLLAFTNGYEIIRGHLYHLSS
;
A
#
# COMPACT_ATOMS: atom_id res chain seq x y z
N MET A 1 -22.18 -14.13 -4.81
CA MET A 1 -21.52 -14.72 -3.62
C MET A 1 -20.62 -15.91 -3.94
N LYS A 2 -20.97 -16.84 -4.85
CA LYS A 2 -20.11 -18.00 -5.20
C LYS A 2 -18.77 -17.64 -5.89
N GLU A 3 -18.73 -16.63 -6.76
CA GLU A 3 -17.50 -16.26 -7.51
C GLU A 3 -16.40 -15.62 -6.64
N VAL A 4 -16.78 -14.91 -5.56
CA VAL A 4 -15.81 -14.23 -4.68
C VAL A 4 -15.07 -15.22 -3.77
N GLN A 5 -15.75 -16.27 -3.31
CA GLN A 5 -15.12 -17.35 -2.54
C GLN A 5 -14.22 -18.23 -3.42
N ASP A 6 -14.58 -18.45 -4.68
CA ASP A 6 -13.75 -19.19 -5.64
C ASP A 6 -12.43 -18.46 -5.94
N LEU A 7 -12.46 -17.14 -6.11
CA LEU A 7 -11.26 -16.35 -6.35
C LEU A 7 -10.23 -16.46 -5.22
N VAL A 8 -10.67 -16.38 -3.96
CA VAL A 8 -9.73 -16.44 -2.83
C VAL A 8 -9.06 -17.81 -2.72
N GLY A 9 -9.81 -18.91 -2.92
CA GLY A 9 -9.24 -20.25 -2.94
C GLY A 9 -8.21 -20.43 -4.06
N ARG A 10 -8.48 -19.84 -5.23
CA ARG A 10 -7.56 -19.88 -6.38
C ARG A 10 -6.31 -19.03 -6.17
N VAL A 11 -6.42 -17.87 -5.50
CA VAL A 11 -5.26 -17.05 -5.11
C VAL A 11 -4.38 -17.79 -4.10
N GLN A 12 -4.98 -18.51 -3.14
CA GLN A 12 -4.22 -19.31 -2.19
C GLN A 12 -3.47 -20.47 -2.87
N ALA A 13 -4.11 -21.17 -3.81
CA ALA A 13 -3.45 -22.22 -4.60
C ALA A 13 -2.29 -21.64 -5.45
N ALA A 14 -2.53 -20.50 -6.09
CA ALA A 14 -1.54 -19.78 -6.89
C ALA A 14 -0.35 -19.23 -6.09
N ARG A 15 -0.44 -19.16 -4.76
CA ARG A 15 0.69 -18.77 -3.91
C ARG A 15 1.78 -19.86 -3.84
N THR A 16 1.38 -21.12 -3.95
CA THR A 16 2.29 -22.28 -3.86
C THR A 16 2.54 -22.96 -5.20
N ASP A 17 1.70 -22.71 -6.20
CA ASP A 17 1.79 -23.31 -7.53
C ASP A 17 2.00 -22.23 -8.62
N PRO A 18 3.20 -22.19 -9.25
CA PRO A 18 3.49 -21.26 -10.35
C PRO A 18 2.57 -21.42 -11.56
N GLU A 19 2.12 -22.64 -11.89
CA GLU A 19 1.22 -22.86 -13.02
C GLU A 19 -0.17 -22.29 -12.74
N ALA A 20 -0.65 -22.46 -11.50
CA ALA A 20 -1.90 -21.85 -11.05
C ALA A 20 -1.82 -20.32 -11.03
N ALA A 21 -0.66 -19.74 -10.68
CA ALA A 21 -0.43 -18.30 -10.74
C ALA A 21 -0.47 -17.77 -12.18
N ASP A 22 0.21 -18.44 -13.11
CA ASP A 22 0.20 -18.11 -14.53
C ASP A 22 -1.22 -18.20 -15.12
N ALA A 23 -1.97 -19.24 -14.78
CA ALA A 23 -3.36 -19.40 -15.19
C ALA A 23 -4.24 -18.26 -14.67
N LEU A 24 -4.02 -17.84 -13.42
CA LEU A 24 -4.75 -16.73 -12.81
C LEU A 24 -4.41 -15.39 -13.47
N ILE A 25 -3.13 -15.13 -13.74
CA ILE A 25 -2.68 -13.93 -14.47
C ILE A 25 -3.35 -13.89 -15.84
N ARG A 26 -3.32 -14.99 -16.60
CA ARG A 26 -3.96 -15.09 -17.93
C ARG A 26 -5.45 -14.79 -17.88
N GLN A 27 -6.17 -15.32 -16.88
CA GLN A 27 -7.60 -15.06 -16.71
C GLN A 27 -7.89 -13.59 -16.41
N TYR A 28 -7.04 -12.94 -15.60
CA TYR A 28 -7.19 -11.54 -15.20
C TYR A 28 -6.45 -10.56 -16.10
N MET A 29 -5.96 -10.98 -17.28
CA MET A 29 -5.28 -10.08 -18.23
C MET A 29 -6.14 -8.89 -18.65
N GLY A 30 -7.46 -9.08 -18.82
CA GLY A 30 -8.36 -7.96 -19.13
C GLY A 30 -8.36 -6.88 -18.04
N PHE A 31 -8.30 -7.30 -16.77
CA PHE A 31 -8.19 -6.40 -15.62
C PHE A 31 -6.82 -5.70 -15.58
N ILE A 32 -5.73 -6.47 -15.74
CA ILE A 32 -4.36 -5.92 -15.73
C ILE A 32 -4.21 -4.86 -16.83
N ARG A 33 -4.66 -5.16 -18.06
CA ARG A 33 -4.66 -4.20 -19.18
C ARG A 33 -5.46 -2.94 -18.88
N ALA A 34 -6.63 -3.07 -18.24
CA ALA A 34 -7.45 -1.93 -17.89
C ALA A 34 -6.74 -1.03 -16.86
N GLU A 35 -6.09 -1.62 -15.85
CA GLU A 35 -5.29 -0.88 -14.86
C GLU A 35 -4.06 -0.21 -15.49
N THR A 36 -3.34 -0.91 -16.36
CA THR A 36 -2.22 -0.35 -17.14
C THR A 36 -2.70 0.80 -18.04
N ALA A 37 -3.83 0.62 -18.75
CA ALA A 37 -4.39 1.61 -19.66
C ALA A 37 -4.83 2.89 -18.92
N LYS A 38 -5.38 2.76 -17.71
CA LYS A 38 -5.70 3.91 -16.85
C LYS A 38 -4.45 4.72 -16.49
N PHE A 39 -3.30 4.06 -16.34
CA PHE A 39 -2.04 4.72 -16.03
C PHE A 39 -1.40 5.38 -17.25
N ILE A 40 -1.27 4.67 -18.37
CA ILE A 40 -0.61 5.18 -19.59
C ILE A 40 -1.54 6.04 -20.48
N LYS A 41 -2.85 6.10 -20.15
CA LYS A 41 -3.92 6.80 -20.90
C LYS A 41 -4.09 6.34 -22.36
N ARG A 42 -3.61 5.14 -22.68
CA ARG A 42 -3.76 4.43 -23.97
C ARG A 42 -3.85 2.92 -23.73
N ALA A 43 -4.24 2.13 -24.73
CA ALA A 43 -4.20 0.67 -24.59
C ALA A 43 -2.74 0.17 -24.62
N PRO A 44 -2.35 -0.74 -23.72
CA PRO A 44 -1.02 -1.34 -23.73
C PRO A 44 -0.87 -2.36 -24.86
N ILE A 45 0.30 -2.37 -25.50
CA ILE A 45 0.69 -3.27 -26.58
C ILE A 45 1.58 -4.38 -26.03
N ASP A 46 1.20 -5.63 -26.32
CA ASP A 46 1.95 -6.81 -25.87
C ASP A 46 3.35 -6.84 -26.45
N GLY A 47 4.34 -7.09 -25.57
CA GLY A 47 5.74 -7.23 -25.95
C GLY A 47 6.45 -5.94 -26.33
N GLN A 48 5.76 -4.79 -26.27
CA GLN A 48 6.36 -3.46 -26.51
C GLN A 48 6.31 -2.59 -25.27
N ASP A 49 5.19 -2.61 -24.54
CA ASP A 49 5.03 -1.76 -23.35
C ASP A 49 5.58 -2.48 -22.11
N GLU A 50 6.71 -1.98 -21.61
CA GLU A 50 7.30 -2.45 -20.36
C GLU A 50 6.31 -2.33 -19.19
N GLU A 51 5.43 -1.32 -19.23
CA GLU A 51 4.37 -1.06 -18.27
C GLU A 51 3.42 -2.24 -18.07
N LEU A 52 3.13 -2.99 -19.15
CA LEU A 52 2.28 -4.17 -19.05
C LEU A 52 3.02 -5.31 -18.32
N SER A 53 4.31 -5.49 -18.61
CA SER A 53 5.14 -6.48 -17.93
C SER A 53 5.30 -6.17 -16.44
N ILE A 54 5.45 -4.89 -16.10
CA ILE A 54 5.50 -4.41 -14.72
C ILE A 54 4.17 -4.64 -14.00
N ALA A 55 3.05 -4.36 -14.67
CA ALA A 55 1.72 -4.60 -14.11
C ALA A 55 1.46 -6.10 -13.88
N MET A 56 1.87 -6.97 -14.80
CA MET A 56 1.79 -8.42 -14.62
C MET A 56 2.63 -8.89 -13.41
N LEU A 57 3.86 -8.40 -13.29
CA LEU A 57 4.72 -8.71 -12.14
C LEU A 57 4.11 -8.22 -10.82
N ALA A 58 3.55 -7.01 -10.81
CA ALA A 58 2.88 -6.46 -9.62
C ALA A 58 1.63 -7.26 -9.23
N PHE A 59 0.88 -7.77 -10.20
CA PHE A 59 -0.25 -8.65 -9.97
C PHE A 59 0.19 -9.99 -9.38
N TYR A 60 1.28 -10.56 -9.89
CA TYR A 60 1.88 -11.77 -9.31
C TYR A 60 2.35 -11.54 -7.86
N GLU A 61 3.01 -10.42 -7.57
CA GLU A 61 3.38 -10.05 -6.21
C GLU A 61 2.17 -9.89 -5.29
N ALA A 62 1.07 -9.34 -5.82
CA ALA A 62 -0.19 -9.26 -5.09
C ALA A 62 -0.76 -10.66 -4.78
N ILE A 63 -0.63 -11.64 -5.68
CA ILE A 63 -1.03 -13.04 -5.40
C ILE A 63 -0.21 -13.58 -4.21
N LEU A 64 1.11 -13.38 -4.24
CA LEU A 64 2.00 -13.90 -3.20
C LEU A 64 1.79 -13.23 -1.83
N GLY A 65 1.46 -11.94 -1.82
CA GLY A 65 1.27 -11.12 -0.63
C GLY A 65 -0.16 -11.07 -0.10
N TYR A 66 -1.13 -11.67 -0.79
CA TYR A 66 -2.53 -11.57 -0.41
C TYR A 66 -2.87 -12.42 0.82
N GLU A 67 -3.43 -11.75 1.82
CA GLU A 67 -4.10 -12.39 2.96
C GLU A 67 -5.63 -12.22 2.85
N GLN A 68 -6.37 -13.34 2.88
CA GLN A 68 -7.84 -13.38 2.79
C GLN A 68 -8.51 -12.49 3.85
N ASN A 69 -7.92 -12.43 5.03
CA ASN A 69 -8.43 -11.73 6.20
C ASN A 69 -8.13 -10.23 6.14
N ARG A 70 -7.71 -9.68 5.00
CA ARG A 70 -7.25 -8.29 4.88
C ARG A 70 -7.93 -7.49 3.76
N GLY A 71 -8.98 -8.04 3.13
CA GLY A 71 -9.84 -7.34 2.16
C GLY A 71 -9.95 -8.06 0.81
N ALA A 72 -10.62 -7.44 -0.17
CA ALA A 72 -10.82 -8.03 -1.49
C ALA A 72 -9.53 -8.04 -2.34
N PHE A 73 -9.23 -9.17 -2.98
CA PHE A 73 -8.00 -9.36 -3.76
C PHE A 73 -7.86 -8.36 -4.91
N LEU A 74 -8.90 -8.14 -5.73
CA LEU A 74 -8.80 -7.26 -6.90
C LEU A 74 -8.52 -5.80 -6.53
N SER A 75 -9.10 -5.31 -5.44
CA SER A 75 -8.81 -3.97 -4.92
C SER A 75 -7.36 -3.85 -4.44
N TYR A 76 -6.86 -4.89 -3.79
CA TYR A 76 -5.45 -4.97 -3.40
C TYR A 76 -4.51 -5.01 -4.61
N ALA A 77 -4.83 -5.85 -5.61
CA ALA A 77 -4.03 -6.03 -6.82
C ALA A 77 -4.01 -4.76 -7.70
N SER A 78 -5.14 -4.06 -7.86
CA SER A 78 -5.19 -2.77 -8.57
C SER A 78 -4.21 -1.76 -7.96
N ARG A 79 -4.18 -1.67 -6.61
CA ARG A 79 -3.23 -0.78 -5.92
C ARG A 79 -1.79 -1.23 -6.06
N GLY A 80 -1.53 -2.54 -5.94
CA GLY A 80 -0.20 -3.11 -6.15
C GLY A 80 0.35 -2.76 -7.53
N ILE A 81 -0.47 -2.95 -8.58
CA ILE A 81 -0.14 -2.57 -9.96
C ILE A 81 0.21 -1.08 -10.05
N ARG A 82 -0.68 -0.19 -9.56
CA ARG A 82 -0.46 1.25 -9.64
C ARG A 82 0.84 1.66 -8.94
N ASN A 83 1.11 1.15 -7.73
CA ASN A 83 2.31 1.48 -6.98
C ASN A 83 3.58 1.01 -7.69
N ARG A 84 3.56 -0.19 -8.28
CA ARG A 84 4.70 -0.73 -9.03
C ARG A 84 5.02 0.09 -10.26
N MET A 85 3.99 0.55 -10.97
CA MET A 85 4.15 1.42 -12.15
C MET A 85 4.75 2.78 -11.76
N ILE A 86 4.31 3.37 -10.64
CA ILE A 86 4.90 4.61 -10.09
C ILE A 86 6.38 4.41 -9.76
N ASP A 87 6.72 3.28 -9.12
CA ASP A 87 8.10 2.97 -8.76
C ASP A 87 9.00 2.75 -9.96
N HIS A 88 8.50 2.07 -11.00
CA HIS A 88 9.23 1.89 -12.25
C HIS A 88 9.54 3.23 -12.91
N TYR A 89 8.50 4.05 -13.10
CA TYR A 89 8.64 5.37 -13.71
C TYR A 89 9.65 6.26 -12.96
N ARG A 90 9.72 6.15 -11.61
CA ARG A 90 10.74 6.83 -10.81
C ARG A 90 12.16 6.33 -11.09
N LYS A 91 12.36 5.02 -11.26
CA LYS A 91 13.67 4.43 -11.57
C LYS A 91 14.13 4.86 -12.95
N GLU A 92 13.27 4.79 -13.95
CA GLU A 92 13.59 5.25 -15.31
C GLU A 92 13.97 6.73 -15.34
N LYS A 93 13.24 7.61 -14.65
CA LYS A 93 13.57 9.05 -14.58
C LYS A 93 14.93 9.32 -13.93
N LYS A 94 15.34 8.52 -12.94
CA LYS A 94 16.68 8.59 -12.36
C LYS A 94 17.75 8.11 -13.35
N HIS A 95 17.50 7.02 -14.06
CA HIS A 95 18.44 6.51 -15.07
C HIS A 95 18.55 7.44 -16.29
N ALA A 96 17.44 8.02 -16.76
CA ALA A 96 17.41 9.01 -17.83
C ALA A 96 18.20 10.28 -17.47
N LYS A 97 18.12 10.75 -16.22
CA LYS A 97 18.90 11.90 -15.74
C LYS A 97 20.40 11.63 -15.69
N VAL A 98 20.82 10.37 -15.51
CA VAL A 98 22.24 9.97 -15.47
C VAL A 98 22.83 9.79 -16.88
N ILE A 99 22.03 9.34 -17.85
CA ILE A 99 22.47 9.14 -19.24
C ILE A 99 22.73 10.48 -19.96
N SER A 100 22.05 11.56 -19.56
CA SER A 100 22.22 12.90 -20.15
C SER A 100 23.55 13.60 -19.79
N LEU A 101 24.43 12.98 -18.99
CA LEU A 101 25.77 13.52 -18.64
C LEU A 101 26.87 13.24 -19.69
N HIS A 102 26.59 12.52 -20.78
CA HIS A 102 27.59 12.16 -21.80
C HIS A 102 27.43 12.91 -23.13
N ALA A 103 26.94 14.15 -23.10
CA ALA A 103 27.10 15.07 -24.23
C ALA A 103 28.42 15.84 -24.01
N PRO A 104 29.34 15.92 -25.00
CA PRO A 104 30.57 16.68 -24.84
C PRO A 104 30.22 18.14 -24.60
N LEU A 105 30.61 18.66 -23.44
CA LEU A 105 30.55 20.08 -23.10
C LEU A 105 31.52 20.81 -24.02
N GLN A 106 30.99 21.72 -24.85
CA GLN A 106 31.79 22.77 -25.45
C GLN A 106 31.65 23.99 -24.52
N ASP A 107 32.80 24.41 -24.00
CA ASP A 107 32.97 25.47 -23.01
C ASP A 107 32.30 26.78 -23.43
N GLU A 108 31.62 27.43 -22.48
CA GLU A 108 31.90 28.81 -22.09
C GLU A 108 31.23 29.13 -20.75
N ASP A 109 31.94 29.92 -19.97
CA ASP A 109 31.91 30.04 -18.52
C ASP A 109 30.61 30.59 -17.90
N ASP A 110 30.49 30.23 -16.61
CA ASP A 110 29.87 31.02 -15.53
C ASP A 110 28.34 31.04 -15.41
N ASP A 111 27.74 29.93 -14.94
CA ASP A 111 26.59 30.01 -14.00
C ASP A 111 26.23 28.67 -13.33
N ILE A 112 27.22 27.97 -12.75
CA ILE A 112 26.99 26.69 -12.03
C ILE A 112 26.24 26.89 -10.68
N SER A 113 25.81 28.10 -10.32
CA SER A 113 25.21 28.38 -8.99
C SER A 113 23.70 28.68 -8.95
N LYS A 114 22.94 28.47 -10.05
CA LYS A 114 21.49 28.77 -10.06
C LYS A 114 20.60 27.71 -10.74
N LEU A 115 20.95 26.43 -10.70
CA LEU A 115 20.12 25.37 -11.29
C LEU A 115 19.06 24.77 -10.34
N ASP A 116 18.83 25.34 -9.15
CA ASP A 116 17.92 24.75 -8.15
C ASP A 116 16.51 25.38 -8.10
N ARG A 117 16.12 26.19 -9.10
CA ARG A 117 14.79 26.81 -9.14
C ARG A 117 14.18 26.92 -10.53
N LEU A 118 14.11 25.81 -11.26
CA LEU A 118 13.15 25.69 -12.36
C LEU A 118 12.16 24.58 -12.02
N GLU A 119 11.03 25.01 -11.45
CA GLU A 119 9.78 24.25 -11.37
C GLU A 119 9.40 23.82 -12.78
N ASP A 120 9.69 22.56 -13.10
CA ASP A 120 9.32 21.95 -14.37
C ASP A 120 7.78 21.85 -14.45
N PRO A 121 7.10 22.52 -15.41
CA PRO A 121 5.64 22.53 -15.53
C PRO A 121 5.02 21.15 -15.84
N LYS A 122 5.83 20.10 -16.03
CA LYS A 122 5.37 18.70 -16.13
C LYS A 122 5.22 17.99 -14.77
N ASN A 123 5.58 18.63 -13.67
CA ASN A 123 5.34 18.12 -12.31
C ASN A 123 3.85 18.07 -11.91
N GLU A 124 2.97 18.82 -12.58
CA GLU A 124 1.55 18.87 -12.19
C GLU A 124 0.82 17.56 -12.43
N ILE A 125 1.09 16.85 -13.52
CA ILE A 125 0.43 15.58 -13.84
C ILE A 125 0.93 14.48 -12.89
N GLU A 126 2.24 14.42 -12.63
CA GLU A 126 2.86 13.48 -11.68
C GLU A 126 2.45 13.75 -10.22
N ALA A 127 2.36 15.02 -9.82
CA ALA A 127 1.86 15.41 -8.49
C ALA A 127 0.35 15.17 -8.38
N SER A 128 -0.42 15.41 -9.44
CA SER A 128 -1.86 15.18 -9.49
C SER A 128 -2.18 13.69 -9.36
N HIS A 129 -1.51 12.81 -10.10
CA HIS A 129 -1.72 11.36 -9.98
C HIS A 129 -1.28 10.80 -8.62
N ARG A 130 -0.17 11.30 -8.04
CA ARG A 130 0.24 10.92 -6.67
C ARG A 130 -0.76 11.39 -5.61
N ARG A 131 -1.19 12.65 -5.70
CA ARG A 131 -2.21 13.19 -4.81
C ARG A 131 -3.52 12.42 -4.96
N ALA A 132 -3.92 12.05 -6.18
CA ALA A 132 -5.11 11.26 -6.43
C ALA A 132 -5.02 9.86 -5.82
N ALA A 133 -3.90 9.15 -6.00
CA ALA A 133 -3.70 7.81 -5.42
C ALA A 133 -3.67 7.84 -3.89
N ALA A 134 -2.94 8.80 -3.30
CA ALA A 134 -2.91 8.97 -1.85
C ALA A 134 -4.27 9.38 -1.30
N ARG A 135 -4.99 10.27 -2.00
CA ARG A 135 -6.33 10.71 -1.62
C ARG A 135 -7.33 9.56 -1.67
N GLU A 136 -7.30 8.73 -2.71
CA GLU A 136 -8.16 7.56 -2.83
C GLU A 136 -7.89 6.55 -1.69
N GLU A 137 -6.61 6.35 -1.34
CA GLU A 137 -6.23 5.49 -0.21
C GLU A 137 -6.71 6.05 1.13
N ILE A 138 -6.57 7.37 1.35
CA ILE A 138 -7.07 8.06 2.54
C ILE A 138 -8.59 7.99 2.63
N GLU A 139 -9.31 8.28 1.54
CA GLU A 139 -10.78 8.26 1.49
C GLU A 139 -11.30 6.84 1.75
N GLU A 140 -10.66 5.82 1.21
CA GLU A 140 -11.05 4.45 1.52
C GLU A 140 -10.72 4.06 2.97
N PHE A 141 -9.55 4.46 3.46
CA PHE A 141 -9.20 4.23 4.85
C PHE A 141 -10.18 4.92 5.80
N GLU A 142 -10.63 6.13 5.45
CA GLU A 142 -11.68 6.86 6.18
C GLU A 142 -13.00 6.10 6.19
N ARG A 143 -13.45 5.58 5.04
CA ARG A 143 -14.66 4.75 4.97
C ARG A 143 -14.54 3.51 5.84
N LYS A 144 -13.40 2.80 5.77
CA LYS A 144 -13.18 1.62 6.63
C LYS A 144 -13.13 2.00 8.10
N LEU A 145 -12.48 3.10 8.49
CA LEU A 145 -12.51 3.58 9.88
C LEU A 145 -13.93 3.93 10.34
N GLY A 146 -14.73 4.51 9.45
CA GLY A 146 -16.14 4.81 9.67
C GLY A 146 -16.96 3.55 9.98
N GLU A 147 -16.64 2.41 9.39
CA GLU A 147 -17.29 1.13 9.71
C GLU A 147 -17.06 0.67 11.16
N PHE A 148 -15.99 1.15 11.80
CA PHE A 148 -15.66 0.93 13.21
C PHE A 148 -16.12 2.09 14.11
N GLY A 149 -16.78 3.11 13.54
CA GLY A 149 -17.23 4.31 14.26
C GLY A 149 -16.06 5.19 14.72
N ILE A 150 -14.96 5.21 13.96
CA ILE A 150 -13.75 5.97 14.28
C ILE A 150 -13.53 7.04 13.20
N THR A 151 -13.15 8.25 13.62
CA THR A 151 -12.73 9.32 12.70
C THR A 151 -11.22 9.58 12.82
N PHE A 152 -10.62 10.19 11.79
CA PHE A 152 -9.19 10.57 11.85
C PHE A 152 -8.83 11.49 13.02
N SER A 153 -9.72 12.44 13.37
CA SER A 153 -9.51 13.31 14.53
C SER A 153 -9.38 12.49 15.80
N GLU A 154 -10.26 11.51 15.99
CA GLU A 154 -10.22 10.65 17.16
C GLU A 154 -8.98 9.76 17.19
N VAL A 155 -8.49 9.30 16.04
CA VAL A 155 -7.21 8.57 15.94
C VAL A 155 -6.05 9.46 16.38
N ALA A 156 -6.02 10.72 15.94
CA ALA A 156 -4.99 11.68 16.32
C ALA A 156 -5.04 12.01 17.83
N ASP A 157 -6.24 12.17 18.40
CA ASP A 157 -6.43 12.44 19.83
C ASP A 157 -6.04 11.25 20.71
N ASN A 158 -6.23 10.03 20.21
CA ASN A 158 -5.88 8.79 20.90
C ASN A 158 -4.46 8.32 20.58
N CYS A 159 -3.66 9.09 19.84
CA CYS A 159 -2.29 8.74 19.52
C CYS A 159 -1.39 8.86 20.78
N PRO A 160 -0.62 7.82 21.16
CA PRO A 160 0.26 7.88 22.32
C PRO A 160 1.39 8.90 22.10
N ARG A 161 1.38 9.98 22.87
CA ARG A 161 2.39 11.06 22.78
C ARG A 161 3.66 10.80 23.59
N GLN A 162 3.59 9.90 24.58
CA GLN A 162 4.72 9.54 25.42
C GLN A 162 5.42 8.32 24.85
N GLU A 163 6.76 8.37 24.77
CA GLU A 163 7.60 7.32 24.19
C GLU A 163 7.37 5.95 24.83
N ARG A 164 7.26 5.89 26.16
CA ARG A 164 6.96 4.65 26.90
C ARG A 164 5.61 4.03 26.52
N THR A 165 4.59 4.87 26.32
CA THR A 165 3.24 4.43 25.95
C THR A 165 3.21 4.02 24.48
N LEU A 166 3.95 4.72 23.62
CA LEU A 166 4.15 4.37 22.22
C LEU A 166 4.81 2.99 22.10
N ALA A 167 5.89 2.73 22.84
CA ALA A 167 6.57 1.44 22.87
C ALA A 167 5.63 0.31 23.33
N SER A 168 4.73 0.58 24.28
CA SER A 168 3.72 -0.38 24.70
C SER A 168 2.69 -0.66 23.61
N CYS A 169 2.22 0.37 22.89
CA CYS A 169 1.35 0.20 21.73
C CYS A 169 2.04 -0.56 20.59
N GLN A 170 3.33 -0.31 20.34
CA GLN A 170 4.11 -1.04 19.34
C GLN A 170 4.24 -2.53 19.68
N ARG A 171 4.45 -2.89 20.95
CA ARG A 171 4.42 -4.30 21.39
C ARG A 171 3.07 -4.96 21.12
N VAL A 172 1.97 -4.24 21.35
CA VAL A 172 0.62 -4.73 21.05
C VAL A 172 0.44 -4.97 19.56
N LEU A 173 0.88 -4.04 18.72
CA LEU A 173 0.81 -4.17 17.26
C LEU A 173 1.70 -5.31 16.73
N ALA A 174 2.89 -5.49 17.31
CA ALA A 174 3.78 -6.61 16.96
C ALA A 174 3.15 -7.97 17.33
N ALA A 175 2.56 -8.07 18.52
CA ALA A 175 1.83 -9.26 18.94
C ALA A 175 0.64 -9.55 18.01
N ALA A 176 -0.13 -8.52 17.63
CA ALA A 176 -1.24 -8.67 16.70
C ALA A 176 -0.79 -9.23 15.34
N LYS A 177 0.34 -8.76 14.80
CA LYS A 177 0.89 -9.25 13.52
C LYS A 177 1.26 -10.73 13.54
N LEU A 178 1.66 -11.27 14.69
CA LEU A 178 2.02 -12.68 14.85
C LEU A 178 0.79 -13.60 14.99
N HIS A 179 -0.40 -13.03 15.19
CA HIS A 179 -1.63 -13.78 15.49
C HIS A 179 -2.77 -13.38 14.53
N PRO A 180 -2.91 -14.07 13.38
CA PRO A 180 -3.94 -13.78 12.37
C PRO A 180 -5.36 -13.76 12.93
N GLU A 181 -5.64 -14.62 13.93
CA GLU A 181 -6.89 -14.70 14.69
C GLU A 181 -7.36 -13.36 15.27
N ILE A 182 -6.43 -12.44 15.58
CA ILE A 182 -6.77 -11.11 16.11
C ILE A 182 -7.39 -10.23 15.03
N PHE A 183 -6.94 -10.37 13.77
CA PHE A 183 -7.53 -9.64 12.65
C PHE A 183 -8.93 -10.16 12.34
N ASP A 184 -9.14 -11.48 12.43
CA ASP A 184 -10.45 -12.09 12.20
C ASP A 184 -11.48 -11.61 13.21
N ILE A 185 -11.13 -11.68 14.50
CA ILE A 185 -11.98 -11.16 15.56
C ILE A 185 -12.24 -9.66 15.36
N LEU A 186 -11.23 -8.88 14.99
CA LEU A 186 -11.38 -7.45 14.75
C LEU A 186 -12.35 -7.16 13.60
N LEU A 187 -12.25 -7.89 12.49
CA LEU A 187 -13.07 -7.67 11.30
C LEU A 187 -14.50 -8.17 11.48
N GLU A 188 -14.70 -9.31 12.14
CA GLU A 188 -16.03 -9.87 12.40
C GLU A 188 -16.77 -9.10 13.50
N SER A 189 -16.10 -8.87 14.64
CA SER A 189 -16.75 -8.25 15.80
C SER A 189 -16.74 -6.71 15.76
N LYS A 190 -15.95 -6.12 14.85
CA LYS A 190 -15.66 -4.68 14.78
C LYS A 190 -15.12 -4.10 16.09
N LYS A 191 -14.57 -4.95 16.96
CA LYS A 191 -14.08 -4.59 18.30
C LYS A 191 -12.66 -5.12 18.48
N LEU A 192 -11.84 -4.34 19.18
CA LEU A 192 -10.49 -4.74 19.54
C LEU A 192 -10.54 -5.84 20.62
N PRO A 193 -9.90 -7.01 20.42
CA PRO A 193 -9.86 -8.07 21.44
C PRO A 193 -8.85 -7.73 22.54
N ILE A 194 -9.25 -6.82 23.45
CA ILE A 194 -8.37 -6.24 24.49
C ILE A 194 -7.80 -7.30 25.41
N SER A 195 -8.59 -8.30 25.83
CA SER A 195 -8.10 -9.36 26.72
C SER A 195 -7.01 -10.20 26.08
N SER A 196 -7.23 -10.67 24.84
CA SER A 196 -6.25 -11.47 24.10
C SER A 196 -4.98 -10.68 23.78
N LEU A 197 -5.13 -9.40 23.41
CA LEU A 197 -3.98 -8.53 23.12
C LEU A 197 -3.17 -8.21 24.38
N ALA A 198 -3.83 -7.92 25.50
CA ALA A 198 -3.14 -7.65 26.76
C ALA A 198 -2.31 -8.85 27.24
N GLU A 199 -2.87 -10.06 27.10
CA GLU A 199 -2.19 -11.31 27.45
C GLU A 199 -0.98 -11.56 26.55
N LYS A 200 -1.14 -11.43 25.23
CA LYS A 200 -0.07 -11.66 24.25
C LYS A 200 1.02 -10.59 24.25
N SER A 201 0.69 -9.34 24.55
CA SER A 201 1.63 -8.21 24.51
C SER A 201 2.23 -7.84 25.86
N GLY A 202 1.72 -8.39 26.96
CA GLY A 202 2.11 -8.02 28.33
C GLY A 202 1.87 -6.53 28.62
N THR A 203 0.81 -5.95 28.04
CA THR A 203 0.44 -4.54 28.23
C THR A 203 -0.87 -4.46 29.00
N ASP A 204 -0.98 -3.46 29.88
CA ASP A 204 -2.16 -3.34 30.73
C ASP A 204 -3.42 -2.98 29.92
N LYS A 205 -4.56 -3.54 30.32
CA LYS A 205 -5.84 -3.34 29.63
C LYS A 205 -6.25 -1.85 29.59
N LYS A 206 -5.88 -1.04 30.58
CA LYS A 206 -6.23 0.39 30.64
C LYS A 206 -5.53 1.19 29.54
N THR A 207 -4.27 0.88 29.26
CA THR A 207 -3.49 1.48 28.16
C THR A 207 -4.10 1.10 26.81
N LEU A 208 -4.51 -0.17 26.64
CA LEU A 208 -5.18 -0.61 25.42
C LEU A 208 -6.53 0.08 25.23
N GLU A 209 -7.34 0.21 26.29
CA GLU A 209 -8.62 0.92 26.24
C GLU A 209 -8.45 2.41 25.88
N ARG A 210 -7.48 3.07 26.51
CA ARG A 210 -7.16 4.48 26.28
C ARG A 210 -6.72 4.74 24.84
N HIS A 211 -5.98 3.82 24.23
CA HIS A 211 -5.44 3.97 22.87
C HIS A 211 -6.15 3.08 21.84
N ARG A 212 -7.37 2.58 22.15
CA ARG A 212 -8.07 1.59 21.31
C ARG A 212 -8.30 2.08 19.89
N LYS A 213 -8.66 3.36 19.71
CA LYS A 213 -8.95 3.92 18.38
C LYS A 213 -7.69 4.01 17.53
N TYR A 214 -6.58 4.41 18.15
CA TYR A 214 -5.26 4.40 17.52
C TYR A 214 -4.82 2.99 17.13
N LEU A 215 -4.94 2.01 18.04
CA LEU A 215 -4.58 0.63 17.77
C LEU A 215 -5.41 0.02 16.63
N ILE A 216 -6.73 0.22 16.63
CA ILE A 216 -7.60 -0.24 15.54
C ILE A 216 -7.18 0.39 14.21
N ALA A 217 -6.95 1.71 14.18
CA ALA A 217 -6.53 2.39 12.96
C ALA A 217 -5.21 1.84 12.42
N VAL A 218 -4.20 1.68 13.28
CA VAL A 218 -2.91 1.15 12.85
C VAL A 218 -3.01 -0.31 12.40
N LEU A 219 -3.79 -1.15 13.08
CA LEU A 219 -4.06 -2.53 12.64
C LEU A 219 -4.76 -2.57 11.28
N LEU A 220 -5.75 -1.71 11.06
CA LEU A 220 -6.42 -1.57 9.77
C LEU A 220 -5.46 -1.07 8.68
N ALA A 221 -4.54 -0.16 8.99
CA ALA A 221 -3.52 0.28 8.05
C ALA A 221 -2.55 -0.86 7.67
N PHE A 222 -2.38 -1.87 8.53
CA PHE A 222 -1.64 -3.08 8.20
C PHE A 222 -2.45 -4.10 7.37
N THR A 223 -3.73 -3.84 7.09
CA THR A 223 -4.51 -4.64 6.13
C THR A 223 -4.12 -4.33 4.67
N ASN A 224 -4.58 -5.14 3.73
CA ASN A 224 -4.13 -5.12 2.34
C ASN A 224 -4.57 -3.82 1.67
N GLY A 225 -3.67 -3.25 0.87
CA GLY A 225 -3.98 -2.11 0.02
C GLY A 225 -3.70 -0.74 0.63
N TYR A 226 -3.10 -0.67 1.82
CA TYR A 226 -2.66 0.58 2.42
C TYR A 226 -1.13 0.77 2.38
N GLU A 227 -0.52 0.55 1.22
CA GLU A 227 0.95 0.60 1.09
C GLU A 227 1.49 2.03 1.23
N ILE A 228 0.77 3.05 0.75
CA ILE A 228 1.21 4.45 0.86
C ILE A 228 1.13 4.89 2.32
N ILE A 229 0.00 4.63 2.98
CA ILE A 229 -0.20 4.91 4.41
C ILE A 229 0.81 4.13 5.24
N ARG A 230 1.04 2.84 4.98
CA ARG A 230 2.08 2.05 5.67
C ARG A 230 3.47 2.64 5.47
N GLY A 231 3.81 3.06 4.26
CA GLY A 231 5.08 3.72 3.97
C GLY A 231 5.31 4.93 4.87
N HIS A 232 4.28 5.76 5.08
CA HIS A 232 4.36 6.89 6.01
C HIS A 232 4.48 6.46 7.48
N LEU A 233 3.78 5.41 7.89
CA LEU A 233 3.87 4.87 9.25
C LEU A 233 5.24 4.26 9.56
N TYR A 234 5.89 3.61 8.58
CA TYR A 234 7.24 3.04 8.76
C TYR A 234 8.31 4.11 8.95
N HIS A 235 8.25 5.24 8.24
CA HIS A 235 9.19 6.36 8.41
C HIS A 235 9.09 7.04 9.79
N LEU A 236 7.99 6.86 10.52
CA LEU A 236 7.84 7.34 11.90
C LEU A 236 8.37 6.36 12.95
N SER A 237 8.75 5.14 12.53
CA SER A 237 9.20 4.05 13.40
C SER A 237 10.70 3.72 13.27
N SER A 238 11.42 4.42 12.40
CA SER A 238 12.89 4.46 12.32
C SER A 238 13.40 5.75 12.94
#